data_AF-A0A821BAA1-F1
#
_entry.id   AF-A0A821BAA1-F1
#
_cell.length_a   1.000
_cell.length_b   1.000
_cell.length_c   1.000
_cell.angle_alpha   90.00
_cell.angle_beta   90.00
_cell.angle_gamma   90.00
#
_symmetry.space_group_name_H-M   'P 1'
#
loop_
_entity.id
_entity.type
_entity.pdbx_description
1 polymer ?
#
loop_
_entity_poly.entity_id
_entity_poly.type
_entity_poly.pdbx_seq_one_letter_code
_entity_poly.pdbx_strand_id
1 'polypeptide(L)'
;MDTKRFLLLEIHYINYIFIITGQEYDFIVLGIGSAGSIMAARSSEPDNNWSVLALDRGIQRNSVQNDGWDEDLSGVHDPNYFSVAQDYLGRLVRNPRYYGIGGTAMINGMTVVAPSRYLLDQLWPSGWKWNDLFPYMIKMQDHYCYYLPSSLTGISEEDCRK
;
A
#
# COMPACT_ATOMS: atom_id res chain seq x y z
N MET A 1 -26.16 -12.62 9.14
CA MET A 1 -25.79 -11.56 8.17
C MET A 1 -25.29 -12.29 6.94
N ASP A 2 -26.00 -12.18 5.82
CA ASP A 2 -25.60 -12.86 4.58
C ASP A 2 -24.34 -12.21 4.02
N THR A 3 -23.22 -12.91 4.09
CA THR A 3 -21.96 -12.51 3.46
C THR A 3 -22.15 -12.61 1.95
N LYS A 4 -22.21 -11.47 1.25
CA LYS A 4 -22.25 -11.46 -0.21
C LYS A 4 -20.91 -11.96 -0.72
N ARG A 5 -20.91 -13.18 -1.28
CA ARG A 5 -19.74 -13.77 -1.92
C ARG A 5 -19.68 -13.31 -3.38
N PHE A 6 -18.47 -12.99 -3.83
CA PHE A 6 -18.25 -12.52 -5.19
C PHE A 6 -17.79 -13.67 -6.07
N LEU A 7 -18.50 -13.87 -7.18
CA LEU A 7 -18.18 -14.85 -8.22
C LEU A 7 -17.58 -14.12 -9.43
N LEU A 8 -16.40 -14.56 -9.87
CA LEU A 8 -15.73 -14.01 -11.05
C LEU A 8 -16.14 -14.80 -12.29
N LEU A 9 -16.78 -14.15 -13.28
CA LEU A 9 -17.25 -14.77 -14.54
C LEU A 9 -16.62 -14.10 -15.78
N GLU A 10 -16.38 -14.93 -16.80
CA GLU A 10 -15.56 -14.73 -18.01
C GLU A 10 -16.16 -13.81 -19.09
N ILE A 11 -15.34 -12.94 -19.71
CA ILE A 11 -15.58 -12.34 -21.05
C ILE A 11 -14.22 -12.09 -21.76
N HIS A 12 -14.08 -12.52 -23.02
CA HIS A 12 -12.84 -12.43 -23.81
C HIS A 12 -12.59 -11.07 -24.48
N TYR A 13 -11.36 -10.53 -24.39
CA TYR A 13 -10.60 -9.87 -25.48
C TYR A 13 -9.12 -9.65 -25.07
N ILE A 14 -8.25 -9.55 -26.08
CA ILE A 14 -6.78 -9.70 -26.10
C ILE A 14 -6.01 -8.75 -25.13
N ASN A 15 -4.96 -9.28 -24.44
CA ASN A 15 -3.90 -8.63 -23.63
C ASN A 15 -3.96 -8.62 -22.07
N TYR A 16 -4.75 -9.45 -21.39
CA TYR A 16 -4.74 -9.52 -19.92
C TYR A 16 -4.56 -10.95 -19.38
N ILE A 17 -3.85 -11.08 -18.24
CA ILE A 17 -3.80 -12.32 -17.44
C ILE A 17 -5.16 -12.49 -16.76
N PHE A 18 -5.83 -13.59 -17.03
CA PHE A 18 -7.08 -13.97 -16.36
C PHE A 18 -6.80 -15.09 -15.35
N ILE A 19 -7.19 -14.89 -14.09
CA ILE A 19 -7.18 -15.92 -13.06
C ILE A 19 -8.52 -16.65 -13.12
N ILE A 20 -8.50 -17.92 -13.51
CA ILE A 20 -9.66 -18.81 -13.52
C ILE A 20 -9.71 -19.54 -12.17
N THR A 21 -10.61 -19.15 -11.29
CA THR A 21 -10.99 -19.98 -10.14
C THR A 21 -12.50 -19.98 -10.00
N GLY A 22 -13.14 -21.15 -9.92
CA GLY A 22 -14.52 -21.29 -9.42
C GLY A 22 -14.60 -21.08 -7.90
N GLN A 23 -13.67 -20.30 -7.36
CA GLN A 23 -13.55 -20.02 -5.95
C GLN A 23 -14.29 -18.73 -5.64
N GLU A 24 -15.12 -18.80 -4.62
CA GLU A 24 -15.76 -17.64 -4.03
C GLU A 24 -14.81 -17.04 -2.99
N TYR A 25 -14.78 -15.70 -2.92
CA TYR A 25 -14.06 -14.97 -1.89
C TYR A 25 -15.02 -14.05 -1.15
N ASP A 26 -14.78 -13.87 0.14
CA ASP A 26 -15.50 -12.90 0.98
C ASP A 26 -15.04 -11.48 0.67
N PHE A 27 -13.76 -11.30 0.33
CA PHE A 27 -13.18 -10.02 -0.09
C PHE A 27 -12.31 -10.15 -1.34
N ILE A 28 -12.44 -9.18 -2.23
CA ILE A 28 -11.53 -9.00 -3.36
C ILE A 28 -10.87 -7.63 -3.22
N VAL A 29 -9.54 -7.61 -3.08
CA VAL A 29 -8.74 -6.40 -3.01
C VAL A 29 -8.10 -6.16 -4.38
N LEU A 30 -8.50 -5.07 -5.04
CA LEU A 30 -7.99 -4.68 -6.36
C LEU A 30 -6.90 -3.60 -6.21
N GLY A 31 -5.70 -3.91 -6.69
CA GLY A 31 -4.50 -3.10 -6.53
C GLY A 31 -3.85 -3.34 -5.19
N ILE A 32 -2.70 -4.03 -5.19
CA ILE A 32 -1.91 -4.37 -4.00
C ILE A 32 -0.78 -3.35 -3.84
N GLY A 33 -1.15 -2.06 -3.90
CA GLY A 33 -0.29 -0.94 -3.54
C GLY A 33 -0.21 -0.73 -2.03
N SER A 34 0.28 0.42 -1.56
CA SER A 34 0.48 0.70 -0.12
C SER A 34 -0.74 0.39 0.75
N ALA A 35 -1.93 0.87 0.37
CA ALA A 35 -3.16 0.62 1.11
C ALA A 35 -3.73 -0.79 0.85
N GLY A 36 -3.65 -1.27 -0.39
CA GLY A 36 -4.19 -2.58 -0.79
C GLY A 36 -3.46 -3.73 -0.10
N SER A 37 -2.13 -3.65 0.01
CA SER A 37 -1.33 -4.62 0.78
C SER A 37 -1.77 -4.70 2.23
N ILE A 38 -2.00 -3.55 2.88
CA ILE A 38 -2.46 -3.50 4.28
C ILE A 38 -3.87 -4.08 4.39
N MET A 39 -4.80 -3.69 3.50
CA MET A 39 -6.16 -4.23 3.50
C MET A 39 -6.19 -5.75 3.30
N ALA A 40 -5.44 -6.26 2.33
CA ALA A 40 -5.34 -7.69 2.08
C ALA A 40 -4.81 -8.42 3.32
N ALA A 41 -3.69 -7.96 3.88
CA ALA A 41 -3.07 -8.56 5.06
C ALA A 41 -4.02 -8.57 6.28
N ARG A 42 -4.64 -7.44 6.60
CA ARG A 42 -5.57 -7.32 7.73
C ARG A 42 -6.82 -8.17 7.54
N SER A 43 -7.38 -8.18 6.34
CA SER A 43 -8.60 -8.96 6.06
C SER A 43 -8.32 -10.47 6.10
N SER A 44 -7.09 -10.89 5.75
CA SER A 44 -6.66 -12.29 5.79
C SER A 44 -6.19 -12.78 7.17
N GLU A 45 -6.23 -11.94 8.21
CA GLU A 45 -5.85 -12.39 9.56
C GLU A 45 -6.69 -13.60 10.00
N PRO A 46 -6.09 -14.64 10.62
CA PRO A 46 -6.78 -15.89 10.93
C PRO A 46 -8.09 -15.73 11.72
N ASP A 47 -8.14 -14.72 12.60
CA ASP A 47 -9.29 -14.45 13.46
C ASP A 47 -10.55 -14.01 12.69
N ASN A 48 -10.41 -13.51 11.46
CA ASN A 48 -11.55 -13.06 10.65
C ASN A 48 -12.27 -14.21 9.93
N ASN A 49 -11.59 -15.35 9.72
CA ASN A 49 -12.09 -16.49 8.94
C ASN A 49 -12.64 -16.10 7.55
N TRP A 50 -12.03 -15.09 6.91
CA TRP A 50 -12.41 -14.61 5.58
C TRP A 50 -11.48 -15.14 4.50
N SER A 51 -12.06 -15.53 3.39
CA SER A 51 -11.35 -15.80 2.14
C SER A 51 -11.09 -14.49 1.39
N VAL A 52 -9.81 -14.21 1.09
CA VAL A 52 -9.39 -12.94 0.47
C VAL A 52 -8.63 -13.20 -0.82
N LEU A 53 -9.11 -12.62 -1.93
CA LEU A 53 -8.39 -12.57 -3.19
C LEU A 53 -7.72 -11.20 -3.34
N ALA A 54 -6.41 -11.19 -3.51
CA ALA A 54 -5.61 -9.99 -3.72
C ALA A 54 -5.10 -9.96 -5.17
N LEU A 55 -5.45 -8.92 -5.93
CA LEU A 55 -5.09 -8.79 -7.34
C LEU A 55 -4.29 -7.52 -7.59
N ASP A 56 -3.14 -7.66 -8.25
CA ASP A 56 -2.41 -6.54 -8.83
C ASP A 56 -2.09 -6.83 -10.30
N ARG A 57 -1.89 -5.76 -11.08
CA ARG A 57 -1.55 -5.86 -12.50
C ARG A 57 -0.05 -5.98 -12.76
N GLY A 58 0.78 -5.66 -11.76
CA GLY A 58 2.22 -5.75 -11.89
C GLY A 58 2.75 -7.16 -11.81
N ILE A 59 3.93 -7.36 -12.38
CA ILE A 59 4.65 -8.62 -12.32
C ILE A 59 5.13 -8.84 -10.88
N GLN A 60 5.02 -10.06 -10.38
CA GLN A 60 5.53 -10.40 -9.05
C GLN A 60 7.07 -10.33 -9.06
N ARG A 61 7.64 -9.50 -8.18
CA ARG A 61 9.09 -9.50 -7.93
C ARG A 61 9.39 -10.56 -6.86
N ASN A 62 10.26 -11.50 -7.17
CA ASN A 62 10.62 -12.60 -6.26
C ASN A 62 11.53 -12.16 -5.10
N SER A 63 12.06 -10.93 -5.14
CA SER A 63 12.93 -10.39 -4.10
C SER A 63 12.75 -8.86 -3.96
N VAL A 64 12.66 -8.37 -2.72
CA VAL A 64 12.86 -6.95 -2.38
C VAL A 64 14.38 -6.70 -2.34
N GLN A 65 15.06 -7.08 -3.41
CA GLN A 65 16.50 -6.88 -3.53
C GLN A 65 16.69 -5.40 -3.84
N ASN A 66 17.45 -4.72 -2.99
CA ASN A 66 17.64 -3.27 -3.01
C ASN A 66 18.64 -2.89 -4.12
N ASP A 67 18.32 -3.36 -5.32
CA ASP A 67 19.12 -3.23 -6.53
C ASP A 67 18.58 -1.99 -7.21
N GLY A 68 19.24 -0.84 -7.00
CA GLY A 68 18.97 0.39 -7.73
C GLY A 68 17.52 0.88 -7.67
N TRP A 69 17.14 1.52 -6.57
CA TRP A 69 15.89 2.28 -6.43
C TRP A 69 15.51 3.13 -7.68
N ASP A 70 16.50 3.69 -8.37
CA ASP A 70 16.31 4.52 -9.57
C ASP A 70 15.95 3.72 -10.83
N GLU A 71 16.34 2.45 -10.89
CA GLU A 71 16.07 1.55 -12.03
C GLU A 71 14.57 1.27 -12.13
N ASP A 72 13.91 1.11 -10.98
CA ASP A 72 12.46 0.89 -10.87
C ASP A 72 11.63 2.13 -11.22
N LEU A 73 12.24 3.33 -11.24
CA LEU A 73 11.52 4.53 -11.64
C LEU A 73 11.08 4.47 -13.10
N SER A 74 11.81 3.80 -13.99
CA SER A 74 11.53 3.75 -15.45
C SER A 74 11.55 2.34 -16.05
N GLY A 75 11.43 1.32 -15.20
CA GLY A 75 11.46 -0.08 -15.59
C GLY A 75 10.09 -0.65 -16.01
N VAL A 76 10.00 -1.99 -16.02
CA VAL A 76 8.78 -2.74 -16.40
C VAL A 76 7.56 -2.45 -15.51
N HIS A 77 7.78 -1.87 -14.34
CA HIS A 77 6.75 -1.50 -13.38
C HIS A 77 6.24 -0.06 -13.57
N ASP A 78 6.91 0.78 -14.37
CA ASP A 78 6.47 2.15 -14.63
C ASP A 78 5.50 2.20 -15.83
N PRO A 79 4.25 2.65 -15.63
CA PRO A 79 3.34 2.87 -16.76
C PRO A 79 3.66 4.04 -17.65
N ASN A 80 4.69 4.83 -17.33
CA ASN A 80 5.03 6.04 -18.06
C ASN A 80 3.85 7.02 -18.11
N TYR A 81 3.29 7.33 -16.94
CA TYR A 81 2.23 8.34 -16.85
C TYR A 81 2.79 9.75 -16.96
N PHE A 82 2.13 10.55 -17.80
CA PHE A 82 2.40 11.95 -18.00
C PHE A 82 1.13 12.75 -17.81
N SER A 83 1.26 13.96 -17.26
CA SER A 83 0.18 14.96 -17.34
C SER A 83 -0.05 15.36 -18.78
N VAL A 84 -1.19 16.02 -19.04
CA VAL A 84 -1.30 16.90 -20.21
C VAL A 84 -0.27 18.04 -20.12
N ALA A 85 -0.01 18.75 -21.22
CA ALA A 85 0.85 19.93 -21.18
C ALA A 85 0.32 20.93 -20.14
N GLN A 86 1.18 21.38 -19.24
CA GLN A 86 0.81 22.33 -18.19
C GLN A 86 1.01 23.76 -18.70
N ASP A 87 -0.02 24.60 -18.60
CA ASP A 87 -0.02 25.96 -19.16
C ASP A 87 1.21 26.80 -18.75
N TYR A 88 1.60 26.71 -17.48
CA TYR A 88 2.74 27.47 -16.94
C TYR A 88 4.12 26.86 -17.22
N LEU A 89 4.18 25.59 -17.69
CA LEU A 89 5.45 24.90 -17.96
C LEU A 89 5.65 24.61 -19.45
N GLY A 90 4.60 24.67 -20.26
CA GLY A 90 4.62 24.33 -21.69
C GLY A 90 5.02 22.87 -21.98
N ARG A 91 5.02 21.99 -20.97
CA ARG A 91 5.49 20.61 -21.10
C ARG A 91 4.62 19.64 -20.31
N LEU A 92 4.75 18.37 -20.68
CA LEU A 92 4.23 17.27 -19.91
C LEU A 92 5.08 17.06 -18.65
N VAL A 93 4.42 16.74 -17.55
CA VAL A 93 5.07 16.39 -16.28
C VAL A 93 4.93 14.90 -16.09
N ARG A 94 6.07 14.23 -15.92
CA ARG A 94 6.13 12.80 -15.61
C ARG A 94 5.62 12.56 -14.19
N ASN A 95 4.79 11.54 -14.03
CA ASN A 95 4.22 11.12 -12.75
C ASN A 95 4.55 9.64 -12.51
N PRO A 96 5.72 9.32 -11.94
CA PRO A 96 6.14 7.95 -11.73
C PRO A 96 5.11 7.18 -10.89
N ARG A 97 4.76 5.98 -11.34
CA ARG A 97 3.94 5.00 -10.60
C ARG A 97 4.64 3.66 -10.65
N TYR A 98 4.20 2.74 -9.80
CA TYR A 98 4.73 1.39 -9.77
C TYR A 98 3.58 0.40 -9.82
N TYR A 99 3.59 -0.46 -10.83
CA TYR A 99 2.63 -1.54 -11.02
C TYR A 99 3.21 -2.81 -10.42
N GLY A 100 2.62 -3.28 -9.34
CA GLY A 100 3.07 -4.47 -8.62
C GLY A 100 2.74 -4.39 -7.15
N ILE A 101 2.98 -5.50 -6.46
CA ILE A 101 2.81 -5.62 -5.01
C ILE A 101 3.69 -4.57 -4.31
N GLY A 102 3.12 -3.83 -3.36
CA GLY A 102 3.72 -2.67 -2.71
C GLY A 102 3.39 -1.34 -3.41
N GLY A 103 3.12 -1.36 -4.71
CA GLY A 103 2.80 -0.18 -5.51
C GLY A 103 3.86 0.90 -5.41
N THR A 104 3.47 2.17 -5.47
CA THR A 104 4.42 3.31 -5.42
C THR A 104 5.25 3.36 -4.12
N ALA A 105 4.94 2.59 -3.07
CA ALA A 105 5.84 2.46 -1.93
C ALA A 105 7.20 1.87 -2.29
N MET A 106 7.26 1.02 -3.33
CA MET A 106 8.50 0.47 -3.85
C MET A 106 9.42 1.57 -4.41
N ILE A 107 8.84 2.71 -4.79
CA ILE A 107 9.50 3.87 -5.35
C ILE A 107 9.12 5.19 -4.63
N ASN A 108 8.97 5.20 -3.28
CA ASN A 108 8.65 6.42 -2.47
C ASN A 108 9.80 7.12 -1.67
N GLY A 109 11.03 6.63 -1.70
CA GLY A 109 12.24 7.21 -1.12
C GLY A 109 12.41 6.80 0.33
N MET A 110 11.65 5.78 0.76
CA MET A 110 11.56 5.28 2.12
C MET A 110 11.18 6.36 3.14
N THR A 111 10.61 7.46 2.68
CA THR A 111 10.23 8.58 3.54
C THR A 111 8.79 8.39 4.01
N VAL A 112 8.62 8.28 5.33
CA VAL A 112 7.31 8.18 5.99
C VAL A 112 7.09 9.43 6.81
N VAL A 113 6.01 10.17 6.53
CA VAL A 113 5.67 11.42 7.22
C VAL A 113 4.26 11.32 7.76
N ALA A 114 4.10 11.52 9.07
CA ALA A 114 2.78 11.62 9.67
C ALA A 114 2.06 12.90 9.21
N PRO A 115 0.74 12.86 9.02
CA PRO A 115 -0.02 14.05 8.64
C PRO A 115 0.03 15.11 9.75
N SER A 116 -0.15 16.39 9.38
CA SER A 116 -0.29 17.46 10.36
C SER A 116 -1.60 17.31 11.14
N ARG A 117 -1.50 17.29 12.47
CA ARG A 117 -2.68 17.31 13.36
C ARG A 117 -3.65 18.42 13.01
N TYR A 118 -3.14 19.63 12.83
CA TYR A 118 -3.97 20.79 12.49
C TYR A 118 -4.73 20.57 11.19
N LEU A 119 -4.09 20.04 10.15
CA LEU A 119 -4.76 19.79 8.87
C LEU A 119 -5.82 18.69 8.96
N LEU A 120 -5.57 17.60 9.71
CA LEU A 120 -6.60 16.59 9.96
C LEU A 120 -7.79 17.19 10.71
N ASP A 121 -7.51 17.91 11.79
CA ASP A 121 -8.57 18.45 12.64
C ASP A 121 -9.41 19.51 11.92
N GLN A 122 -8.82 20.29 11.00
CA GLN A 122 -9.53 21.32 10.24
C GLN A 122 -10.21 20.80 8.97
N LEU A 123 -9.54 19.96 8.17
CA LEU A 123 -9.97 19.66 6.81
C LEU A 123 -10.71 18.33 6.66
N TRP A 124 -10.47 17.37 7.57
CA TRP A 124 -11.06 16.03 7.44
C TRP A 124 -12.42 15.94 8.12
N PRO A 125 -13.31 15.02 7.70
CA PRO A 125 -14.62 14.85 8.34
C PRO A 125 -14.51 14.29 9.77
N SER A 126 -15.62 14.31 10.50
CA SER A 126 -15.73 13.59 11.78
C SER A 126 -15.48 12.09 11.57
N GLY A 127 -14.80 11.44 12.53
CA GLY A 127 -14.34 10.05 12.43
C GLY A 127 -13.01 9.87 11.70
N TRP A 128 -12.42 10.96 11.19
CA TRP A 128 -11.09 10.99 10.55
C TRP A 128 -10.22 12.12 11.10
N LYS A 129 -10.48 12.55 12.34
CA LYS A 129 -9.71 13.58 13.03
C LYS A 129 -8.42 12.98 13.60
N TRP A 130 -7.53 13.82 14.13
CA TRP A 130 -6.26 13.35 14.70
C TRP A 130 -6.46 12.24 15.73
N ASN A 131 -7.37 12.44 16.69
CA ASN A 131 -7.59 11.46 17.75
C ASN A 131 -8.18 10.14 17.23
N ASP A 132 -8.90 10.16 16.10
CA ASP A 132 -9.46 8.95 15.48
C ASP A 132 -8.35 8.13 14.79
N LEU A 133 -7.40 8.81 14.15
CA LEU A 133 -6.36 8.18 13.33
C LEU A 133 -5.05 7.93 14.08
N PHE A 134 -4.76 8.66 15.15
CA PHE A 134 -3.51 8.57 15.89
C PHE A 134 -3.16 7.13 16.34
N PRO A 135 -4.11 6.31 16.87
CA PRO A 135 -3.82 4.92 17.23
C PRO A 135 -3.31 4.09 16.03
N TYR A 136 -3.83 4.34 14.83
CA TYR A 136 -3.40 3.66 13.62
C TYR A 136 -2.04 4.16 13.12
N MET A 137 -1.72 5.45 13.31
CA MET A 137 -0.40 5.99 12.98
C MET A 137 0.69 5.36 13.84
N ILE A 138 0.42 5.13 15.12
CA ILE A 138 1.32 4.41 16.02
C ILE A 138 1.42 2.94 15.60
N LYS A 139 0.29 2.28 15.33
CA LYS A 139 0.25 0.86 14.89
C LYS A 139 1.02 0.61 13.59
N MET A 140 1.14 1.60 12.71
CA MET A 140 1.85 1.50 11.43
C MET A 140 3.37 1.65 11.59
N GLN A 141 3.83 2.20 12.71
CA GLN A 141 5.24 2.40 13.00
C GLN A 141 5.77 1.23 13.79
N ASP A 142 7.01 0.89 13.52
CA ASP A 142 7.78 -0.01 14.36
C ASP A 142 9.01 0.75 14.85
N HIS A 143 9.22 0.76 16.16
CA HIS A 143 10.29 1.53 16.77
C HIS A 143 11.59 0.71 16.69
N TYR A 144 12.72 1.34 16.37
CA TYR A 144 14.02 0.65 16.26
C TYR A 144 14.43 -0.10 17.53
N CYS A 145 13.82 0.21 18.68
CA CYS A 145 13.96 -0.57 19.92
C CYS A 145 13.58 -2.05 19.79
N TYR A 146 12.71 -2.42 18.85
CA TYR A 146 12.33 -3.82 18.62
C TYR A 146 13.43 -4.61 17.90
N TYR A 147 14.41 -3.92 17.31
CA TYR A 147 15.46 -4.52 16.47
C TYR A 147 16.88 -4.27 17.01
N LEU A 148 17.07 -3.20 17.79
CA LEU A 148 18.35 -2.79 18.36
C LEU A 148 18.29 -2.84 19.88
N PRO A 149 19.29 -3.44 20.56
CA PRO A 149 19.28 -3.54 22.01
C PRO A 149 19.45 -2.15 22.67
N SER A 150 18.93 -2.02 23.90
CA SER A 150 19.02 -0.79 24.69
C SER A 150 20.47 -0.28 24.89
N SER A 151 21.45 -1.18 24.82
CA SER A 151 22.88 -0.83 24.85
C SER A 151 23.36 -0.03 23.64
N LEU A 152 22.70 -0.19 22.48
CA LEU A 152 23.00 0.54 21.24
C LEU A 152 22.17 1.81 21.12
N THR A 153 20.93 1.80 21.61
CA THR A 153 19.98 2.90 21.44
C THR A 153 19.99 3.90 22.59
N GLY A 154 20.38 3.48 23.80
CA GLY A 154 20.28 4.28 25.02
C GLY A 154 18.86 4.44 25.55
N ILE A 155 17.87 3.72 25.00
CA ILE A 155 16.45 3.81 25.37
C ILE A 155 16.05 2.60 26.21
N SER A 156 15.34 2.85 27.30
CA SER A 156 14.83 1.80 28.19
C SER A 156 13.68 1.02 27.53
N GLU A 157 13.50 -0.26 27.86
CA GLU A 157 12.36 -1.03 27.35
C GLU A 157 11.00 -0.40 27.71
N GLU A 158 10.90 0.29 28.84
CA GLU A 158 9.68 0.97 29.27
C GLU A 158 9.37 2.17 28.37
N ASP A 159 10.39 2.96 28.01
CA ASP A 159 10.22 4.10 27.11
C ASP A 159 10.02 3.66 25.67
N CYS A 160 10.56 2.51 25.26
CA CYS A 160 10.32 1.92 23.94
C CYS A 160 8.88 1.41 23.74
N ARG A 161 8.08 1.26 24.81
CA ARG A 161 6.67 0.83 24.76
C ARG A 161 5.67 1.99 24.79
N LYS A 162 6.13 3.22 25.02
CA LYS A 162 5.33 4.45 25.04
C LYS A 162 5.19 5.00 23.63
#